data_AF-A0A8T5GY14-F1
#
_entry.id   AF-A0A8T5GY14-F1
#
_cell.length_a   1.000
_cell.length_b   1.000
_cell.length_c   1.000
_cell.angle_alpha   90.00
_cell.angle_beta   90.00
_cell.angle_gamma   90.00
#
_symmetry.space_group_name_H-M   'P 1'
#
loop_
_entity.id
_entity.type
_entity.pdbx_description
1 polymer ?
#
loop_
_entity_poly.entity_id
_entity_poly.type
_entity_poly.pdbx_seq_one_letter_code
_entity_poly.pdbx_strand_id
1 'polypeptide(L)'
;MVERIPRTDRLAIALWTAMTTQYQRRGEDWMLKKGGFQRILNSKRQSSILMKLKKAKLTIEEVESEMKGIEPKQQMLLLNLLGGRLPLGHRMSGEDAAQTMRKVQDQLDRVLRRMRRVAEMLESNLSESE
;
A
#
# COMPACT_ATOMS: atom_id res chain seq x y z
N MET A 1 -14.08 -13.17 12.20
CA MET A 1 -14.08 -12.51 10.87
C MET A 1 -12.65 -12.14 10.52
N VAL A 2 -12.20 -12.43 9.30
CA VAL A 2 -10.80 -12.21 8.87
C VAL A 2 -10.78 -11.14 7.79
N GLU A 3 -9.96 -10.10 7.97
CA GLU A 3 -9.80 -9.01 7.02
C GLU A 3 -8.51 -9.18 6.22
N ARG A 4 -8.56 -8.87 4.91
CA ARG A 4 -7.36 -8.78 4.08
C ARG A 4 -6.73 -7.40 4.25
N ILE A 5 -5.49 -7.37 4.68
CA ILE A 5 -4.78 -6.12 5.01
C ILE A 5 -3.38 -6.14 4.36
N PRO A 6 -2.93 -5.01 3.81
CA PRO A 6 -1.54 -4.85 3.35
C PRO A 6 -0.53 -5.18 4.47
N ARG A 7 0.42 -6.08 4.21
CA ARG A 7 1.51 -6.41 5.16
C ARG A 7 2.60 -5.35 5.16
N THR A 8 2.36 -4.23 5.84
CA THR A 8 3.35 -3.13 5.94
C THR A 8 4.64 -3.54 6.63
N ASP A 9 4.60 -4.58 7.48
CA ASP A 9 5.76 -5.24 8.07
C ASP A 9 6.75 -5.78 7.02
N ARG A 10 6.26 -6.20 5.86
CA ARG A 10 7.09 -6.78 4.78
C ARG A 10 7.53 -5.77 3.73
N LEU A 11 7.28 -4.49 3.97
CA LEU A 11 7.46 -3.48 2.94
C LEU A 11 8.94 -3.27 2.60
N ALA A 12 9.83 -3.32 3.58
CA ALA A 12 11.29 -3.26 3.37
C ALA A 12 11.79 -4.40 2.47
N ILE A 13 11.34 -5.64 2.71
CA ILE A 13 11.71 -6.83 1.92
C ILE A 13 11.18 -6.70 0.49
N ALA A 14 9.93 -6.27 0.33
CA ALA A 14 9.31 -6.09 -0.98
C ALA A 14 10.02 -5.00 -1.80
N LEU A 15 10.35 -3.87 -1.17
CA LEU A 15 11.14 -2.81 -1.79
C LEU A 15 12.53 -3.28 -2.17
N TRP A 16 13.23 -3.95 -1.26
CA TRP A 16 14.57 -4.49 -1.53
C TRP A 16 14.55 -5.41 -2.76
N THR A 17 13.60 -6.35 -2.80
CA THR A 17 13.46 -7.30 -3.92
C THR A 17 13.20 -6.55 -5.24
N ALA A 18 12.28 -5.58 -5.23
CA ALA A 18 11.95 -4.79 -6.40
C ALA A 18 13.13 -3.92 -6.87
N MET A 19 13.83 -3.26 -5.94
CA MET A 19 15.00 -2.43 -6.22
C MET A 19 16.13 -3.24 -6.85
N THR A 20 16.49 -4.37 -6.23
CA THR A 20 17.55 -5.25 -6.72
C THR A 20 17.20 -5.81 -8.10
N THR A 21 15.97 -6.29 -8.28
CA THR A 21 15.51 -6.86 -9.56
C THR A 21 15.49 -5.83 -10.68
N GLN A 22 14.94 -4.64 -10.43
CA GLN A 22 14.85 -3.60 -11.47
C GLN A 22 16.21 -2.99 -11.79
N TYR A 23 17.08 -2.80 -10.79
CA TYR A 23 18.44 -2.31 -11.02
C TYR A 23 19.22 -3.28 -11.92
N GLN A 24 19.17 -4.59 -11.64
CA GLN A 24 19.83 -5.60 -12.47
C GLN A 24 19.28 -5.65 -13.91
N ARG A 25 17.98 -5.45 -14.09
CA ARG A 25 17.32 -5.57 -15.41
C ARG A 25 17.42 -4.30 -16.27
N ARG A 26 17.40 -3.12 -15.65
CA ARG A 26 17.19 -1.83 -16.35
C ARG A 26 18.25 -0.79 -16.06
N GLY A 27 19.08 -1.00 -15.05
CA GLY A 27 20.17 -0.09 -14.68
C GLY A 27 19.72 1.17 -13.94
N GLU A 28 20.71 2.01 -13.65
CA GLU A 28 20.63 3.19 -12.78
C GLU A 28 19.73 4.30 -13.34
N ASP A 29 19.87 4.62 -14.64
CA ASP A 29 19.10 5.68 -15.29
C ASP A 29 17.59 5.43 -15.23
N TRP A 30 17.18 4.16 -15.34
CA TRP A 30 15.79 3.79 -15.24
C TRP A 30 15.26 3.97 -13.81
N MET A 31 16.04 3.59 -12.80
CA MET A 31 15.67 3.74 -11.39
C MET A 31 15.44 5.20 -11.00
N LEU A 32 16.32 6.10 -11.47
CA LEU A 32 16.21 7.54 -11.24
C LEU A 32 14.96 8.14 -11.90
N LYS A 33 14.72 7.83 -13.17
CA LYS A 33 13.62 8.43 -13.95
C LYS A 33 12.28 7.73 -13.72
N LYS A 34 12.16 6.48 -14.15
CA LYS A 34 10.89 5.72 -14.16
C LYS A 34 10.64 4.96 -12.86
N GLY A 35 11.70 4.59 -12.14
CA GLY A 35 11.64 3.85 -10.88
C GLY A 35 11.23 4.70 -9.67
N GLY A 36 10.98 6.00 -9.84
CA GLY A 36 10.41 6.85 -8.80
C GLY A 36 11.39 7.34 -7.74
N PHE A 37 12.70 7.05 -7.88
CA PHE A 37 13.72 7.47 -6.93
C PHE A 37 13.79 9.00 -6.82
N GLN A 38 13.76 9.72 -7.95
CA GLN A 38 13.73 11.19 -7.98
C GLN A 38 12.51 11.81 -7.28
N ARG A 39 11.38 11.11 -7.28
CA ARG A 39 10.11 11.65 -6.77
C ARG A 39 9.91 11.40 -5.28
N ILE A 40 10.36 10.24 -4.79
CA ILE A 40 10.04 9.78 -3.42
C ILE A 40 11.25 9.88 -2.49
N LEU A 41 12.46 9.73 -3.02
CA LEU A 41 13.68 9.72 -2.22
C LEU A 41 14.41 11.06 -2.33
N ASN A 42 15.08 11.44 -1.25
CA ASN A 42 15.97 12.59 -1.17
C ASN A 42 17.27 12.26 -1.91
N SER A 43 17.96 13.25 -2.49
CA SER A 43 19.19 13.03 -3.27
C SER A 43 20.28 12.26 -2.52
N LYS A 44 20.39 12.44 -1.19
CA LYS A 44 21.33 11.67 -0.33
C LYS A 44 20.97 10.18 -0.24
N ARG A 45 19.68 9.86 -0.09
CA ARG A 45 19.20 8.47 0.02
C ARG A 45 19.30 7.76 -1.32
N GLN A 46 19.01 8.48 -2.41
CA GLN A 46 19.19 7.98 -3.77
C GLN A 46 20.62 7.54 -4.03
N SER A 47 21.61 8.42 -3.76
CA SER A 47 23.02 8.10 -4.00
C SER A 47 23.52 6.97 -3.10
N SER A 48 23.10 6.93 -1.83
CA SER A 48 23.38 5.82 -0.89
C SER A 48 22.90 4.48 -1.45
N ILE A 49 21.62 4.40 -1.83
CA ILE A 49 21.00 3.16 -2.34
C ILE A 49 21.62 2.75 -3.68
N LEU A 50 21.82 3.68 -4.62
CA LEU A 50 22.42 3.38 -5.92
C LEU A 50 23.87 2.90 -5.82
N MET A 51 24.66 3.50 -4.93
CA MET A 51 26.04 3.06 -4.69
C MET A 51 26.08 1.63 -4.13
N LYS A 52 25.15 1.29 -3.22
CA LYS A 52 25.04 -0.06 -2.64
C LYS A 52 24.50 -1.08 -3.65
N LEU A 53 23.54 -0.70 -4.49
CA LEU A 53 23.04 -1.52 -5.58
C LEU A 53 24.12 -1.83 -6.61
N LYS A 54 24.93 -0.82 -6.98
CA LYS A 54 26.08 -1.00 -7.88
C LYS A 54 27.12 -1.98 -7.34
N LYS A 55 27.32 -1.98 -6.02
CA LYS A 55 28.21 -2.92 -5.32
C LYS A 55 27.56 -4.27 -5.01
N ALA A 56 26.28 -4.47 -5.33
CA ALA A 56 25.47 -5.64 -4.95
C ALA A 56 25.47 -5.95 -3.44
N LYS A 57 25.64 -4.92 -2.58
CA LYS A 57 25.73 -5.05 -1.12
C LYS A 57 24.51 -4.50 -0.38
N LEU A 58 23.45 -4.12 -1.10
CA LEU A 58 22.24 -3.62 -0.47
C LEU A 58 21.59 -4.73 0.36
N THR A 59 21.37 -4.48 1.66
CA THR A 59 20.68 -5.39 2.59
C THR A 59 19.26 -4.91 2.91
N ILE A 60 18.45 -5.78 3.52
CA ILE A 60 17.05 -5.44 3.87
C ILE A 60 17.01 -4.39 4.97
N GLU A 61 17.89 -4.51 5.97
CA GLU A 61 18.02 -3.62 7.12
C GLU A 61 18.43 -2.21 6.67
N GLU A 62 19.29 -2.12 5.67
CA GLU A 62 19.67 -0.84 5.07
C GLU A 62 18.49 -0.18 4.35
N VAL A 63 17.70 -0.95 3.60
CA VAL A 63 16.46 -0.43 2.99
C VAL A 63 15.50 0.04 4.06
N GLU A 64 15.31 -0.72 5.14
CA GLU A 64 14.46 -0.29 6.25
C GLU A 64 14.97 1.03 6.86
N SER A 65 16.27 1.15 7.10
CA SER A 65 16.89 2.36 7.66
C SER A 65 16.76 3.59 6.76
N GLU A 66 16.95 3.44 5.45
CA GLU A 66 16.79 4.53 4.47
C GLU A 66 15.33 4.92 4.28
N MET A 67 14.40 3.99 4.49
CA MET A 67 12.96 4.26 4.42
C MET A 67 12.39 4.80 5.74
N LYS A 68 13.14 4.78 6.85
CA LYS A 68 12.71 5.41 8.12
C LYS A 68 12.42 6.90 7.89
N GLY A 69 11.20 7.30 8.26
CA GLY A 69 10.70 8.67 8.09
C GLY A 69 9.97 8.95 6.77
N ILE A 70 9.88 7.99 5.85
CA ILE A 70 8.98 8.09 4.68
C ILE A 70 7.63 7.49 5.07
N GLU A 71 6.53 8.19 4.79
CA GLU A 71 5.20 7.64 5.06
C GLU A 71 4.98 6.30 4.34
N PRO A 72 4.33 5.30 4.99
CA PRO A 72 4.06 4.00 4.38
C PRO A 72 3.37 4.10 3.00
N LYS A 73 2.49 5.09 2.83
CA LYS A 73 1.80 5.36 1.55
C LYS A 73 2.79 5.72 0.43
N GLN A 74 3.81 6.50 0.72
CA GLN A 74 4.85 6.84 -0.25
C GLN A 74 5.77 5.66 -0.54
N GLN A 75 6.07 4.83 0.46
CA GLN A 75 6.84 3.61 0.25
C GLN A 75 6.06 2.60 -0.63
N MET A 76 4.74 2.48 -0.45
CA MET A 76 3.88 1.69 -1.34
C MET A 76 3.83 2.26 -2.76
N LEU A 77 3.80 3.58 -2.90
CA LEU A 77 3.85 4.23 -4.21
C LEU A 77 5.18 3.93 -4.93
N LEU A 78 6.31 4.00 -4.21
CA LEU A 78 7.61 3.61 -4.74
C LEU A 78 7.63 2.14 -5.17
N LEU A 79 7.10 1.24 -4.34
CA LEU A 79 6.97 -0.17 -4.68
C LEU A 79 6.17 -0.38 -5.97
N ASN A 80 5.06 0.34 -6.14
CA ASN A 80 4.24 0.27 -7.36
C ASN A 80 4.99 0.77 -8.60
N LEU A 81 5.79 1.83 -8.49
CA LEU A 81 6.61 2.34 -9.60
C LEU A 81 7.72 1.37 -9.99
N LEU A 82 8.28 0.65 -9.02
CA LEU A 82 9.24 -0.43 -9.24
C LEU A 82 8.58 -1.72 -9.78
N GLY A 83 7.26 -1.72 -9.95
CA GLY A 83 6.48 -2.86 -10.43
C GLY A 83 6.28 -3.96 -9.39
N GLY A 84 6.59 -3.69 -8.11
CA GLY A 84 6.32 -4.59 -7.01
C GLY A 84 4.86 -4.50 -6.54
N ARG A 85 4.40 -5.56 -5.87
CA ARG A 85 3.09 -5.59 -5.20
C ARG A 85 3.29 -6.06 -3.77
N LEU A 86 2.65 -5.37 -2.83
CA LEU A 86 2.70 -5.79 -1.43
C LEU A 86 1.78 -7.00 -1.23
N PRO A 87 2.25 -8.12 -0.63
CA PRO A 87 1.40 -9.25 -0.34
C PRO A 87 0.32 -8.84 0.68
N LEU A 88 -0.91 -9.27 0.42
CA LEU A 88 -2.01 -9.12 1.37
C LEU A 88 -1.89 -10.21 2.43
N GLY A 89 -1.94 -9.78 3.69
CA GLY A 89 -2.07 -10.64 4.85
C GLY A 89 -3.52 -10.81 5.26
N HIS A 90 -3.73 -11.68 6.23
CA HIS A 90 -5.01 -11.90 6.89
C HIS A 90 -4.84 -11.49 8.35
N ARG A 91 -5.73 -10.65 8.86
CA ARG A 91 -5.79 -10.25 10.27
C ARG A 91 -7.17 -10.55 10.82
N MET A 92 -7.26 -10.94 12.09
CA MET A 92 -8.55 -10.99 12.78
C MET A 92 -9.15 -9.57 12.83
N SER A 93 -10.45 -9.49 12.56
CA SER A 93 -11.19 -8.23 12.48
C SER A 93 -11.38 -7.58 13.87
N GLY A 94 -11.32 -8.34 14.96
CA GLY A 94 -11.38 -7.83 16.32
C GLY A 94 -10.46 -8.63 17.24
N GLU A 95 -10.08 -8.02 18.36
CA GLU A 95 -9.29 -8.70 19.41
C GLU A 95 -10.15 -9.70 20.19
N ASP A 96 -11.45 -9.43 20.32
CA ASP A 96 -12.42 -10.28 20.99
C ASP A 96 -13.69 -10.52 20.12
N ALA A 97 -14.55 -11.42 20.62
CA ALA A 97 -15.83 -11.72 19.97
C ALA A 97 -16.77 -10.50 19.95
N ALA A 98 -16.76 -9.68 20.99
CA ALA A 98 -17.66 -8.53 21.14
C ALA A 98 -17.37 -7.40 20.12
N GLN A 99 -16.10 -7.10 19.87
CA GLN A 99 -15.65 -6.16 18.84
C GLN A 99 -15.99 -6.69 17.44
N THR A 100 -15.85 -8.00 17.22
CA THR A 100 -16.25 -8.62 15.96
C THR A 100 -17.76 -8.49 15.73
N MET A 101 -18.58 -8.74 16.75
CA MET A 101 -20.04 -8.56 16.67
C MET A 101 -20.42 -7.11 16.38
N ARG A 102 -19.81 -6.13 17.07
CA ARG A 102 -20.03 -4.71 16.82
C ARG A 102 -19.69 -4.30 15.39
N LYS A 103 -18.54 -4.76 14.86
CA LYS A 103 -18.17 -4.50 13.47
C LYS A 103 -19.18 -5.05 12.47
N VAL A 104 -19.71 -6.25 12.72
CA VAL A 104 -20.74 -6.86 11.86
C VAL A 104 -22.04 -6.05 11.92
N GLN A 105 -22.46 -5.63 13.12
CA GLN A 105 -23.64 -4.78 13.29
C GLN A 105 -23.48 -3.43 12.56
N ASP A 106 -22.34 -2.76 12.71
CA ASP A 106 -22.07 -1.48 12.03
C ASP A 106 -22.04 -1.61 10.49
N GLN A 107 -21.58 -2.76 9.98
CA GLN A 107 -21.60 -3.04 8.55
C GLN A 107 -23.03 -3.28 8.06
N LEU A 108 -23.82 -4.06 8.81
CA LEU A 108 -25.22 -4.31 8.50
C LEU A 108 -26.02 -3.01 8.50
N ASP A 109 -25.88 -2.19 9.53
CA ASP A 109 -26.56 -0.89 9.65
C ASP A 109 -26.22 0.04 8.48
N ARG A 110 -24.96 0.07 8.04
CA ARG A 110 -24.56 0.85 6.86
C ARG A 110 -25.24 0.37 5.58
N VAL A 111 -25.36 -0.95 5.40
CA VAL A 111 -26.03 -1.52 4.22
C VAL A 111 -27.53 -1.19 4.26
N LEU A 112 -28.20 -1.40 5.40
CA LEU A 112 -29.61 -1.11 5.56
C LEU A 112 -29.93 0.38 5.35
N ARG A 113 -29.12 1.28 5.91
CA ARG A 113 -29.26 2.74 5.67
C ARG A 113 -29.09 3.08 4.19
N ARG A 114 -28.16 2.43 3.50
CA ARG A 114 -27.96 2.67 2.06
C ARG A 114 -29.14 2.14 1.23
N MET A 115 -29.67 0.98 1.56
CA MET A 115 -30.88 0.43 0.91
C MET A 115 -32.06 1.39 1.08
N ARG A 116 -32.30 1.87 2.31
CA ARG A 116 -33.35 2.84 2.59
C ARG A 116 -33.17 4.13 1.77
N ARG A 117 -31.96 4.69 1.74
CA ARG A 117 -31.68 5.91 0.97
C ARG A 117 -31.91 5.72 -0.53
N VAL A 118 -31.56 4.56 -1.07
CA VAL A 118 -31.81 4.23 -2.48
C VAL A 118 -33.31 4.08 -2.74
N ALA A 119 -34.06 3.45 -1.84
CA ALA A 119 -35.52 3.35 -1.95
C ALA A 119 -36.17 4.74 -1.94
N GLU A 120 -35.83 5.60 -0.99
CA GLU A 120 -36.31 6.98 -0.90
C GLU A 120 -35.99 7.78 -2.17
N MET A 121 -34.78 7.61 -2.72
CA MET A 121 -34.38 8.24 -3.98
C MET A 121 -35.17 7.71 -5.18
N LEU A 122 -35.47 6.40 -5.23
CA LEU A 122 -36.29 5.84 -6.31
C LEU A 122 -37.73 6.36 -6.24
N GLU A 123 -38.33 6.38 -5.05
CA GLU A 123 -39.66 6.93 -4.82
C GLU A 123 -39.75 8.41 -5.24
N SER A 124 -38.77 9.23 -4.86
CA SER A 124 -38.77 10.65 -5.24
C SER A 124 -38.71 10.85 -6.76
N ASN A 125 -37.85 10.10 -7.46
CA ASN A 125 -37.73 10.20 -8.91
C ASN A 125 -38.99 9.69 -9.64
N LEU A 126 -39.63 8.62 -9.14
CA LEU A 126 -40.90 8.17 -9.71
C LEU A 126 -42.01 9.21 -9.53
N SER A 127 -42.08 9.88 -8.36
CA SER A 127 -43.09 10.92 -8.12
C SER A 127 -42.87 12.21 -8.92
N GLU A 128 -41.64 12.49 -9.37
CA GLU A 128 -41.33 13.63 -10.26
C GLU A 128 -41.61 13.33 -11.74
N SER A 129 -41.86 12.06 -12.09
CA SER A 129 -42.11 11.59 -13.45
C SER A 129 -43.59 11.53 -13.84
N GLU A 130 -44.49 11.75 -12.88
CA GLU A 130 -45.96 11.87 -13.05
C GLU A 130 -46.40 13.34 -13.09
#